data_AF-A0A497TQ90-F1
#
_entry.id   AF-A0A497TQ90-F1
#
_cell.length_a   1.000
_cell.length_b   1.000
_cell.length_c   1.000
_cell.angle_alpha   90.00
_cell.angle_beta   90.00
_cell.angle_gamma   90.00
#
_symmetry.space_group_name_H-M   'P 1'
#
loop_
_entity.id
_entity.type
_entity.pdbx_description
1 polymer ?
#
loop_
_entity_poly.entity_id
_entity_poly.type
_entity_poly.pdbx_seq_one_letter_code
_entity_poly.pdbx_strand_id
1 'polypeptide(L)' 'MLVITRRSGESFSFQFEHLDPNLTIRELFGEEMEMRVRLLQIDGRQVRIGIEAPQEITILRAELENGYRGRRAAVAR' A
#
# COMPACT_ATOMS: atom_id res chain seq x y z
N MET A 1 6.45 8.17 5.06
CA MET A 1 6.32 6.88 5.77
C MET A 1 4.94 6.76 6.37
N LEU A 2 4.22 5.69 6.02
CA LEU A 2 2.94 5.30 6.63
C LEU A 2 3.21 4.28 7.73
N VAL A 3 2.51 4.40 8.87
CA VAL A 3 2.60 3.41 9.96
C VAL A 3 1.22 2.82 10.22
N ILE A 4 1.12 1.49 10.19
CA ILE A 4 -0.11 0.76 10.46
C ILE A 4 0.10 -0.29 11.55
N THR A 5 -0.95 -0.60 12.30
CA THR A 5 -0.93 -1.66 13.32
C THR A 5 -1.74 -2.85 12.83
N ARG A 6 -1.14 -4.03 12.77
CA ARG A 6 -1.77 -5.27 12.27
C ARG A 6 -1.71 -6.41 13.27
N ARG A 7 -2.70 -7.30 13.19
CA ARG A 7 -2.79 -8.58 13.91
C ARG A 7 -2.69 -9.73 12.92
N SER A 8 -2.51 -10.95 13.44
CA SER A 8 -2.59 -12.15 12.62
C SER A 8 -3.91 -12.20 11.83
N GLY A 9 -3.81 -12.47 10.53
CA GLY A 9 -4.95 -12.50 9.60
C GLY A 9 -5.33 -11.15 8.99
N GLU A 10 -4.78 -10.03 9.48
CA GLU A 10 -4.96 -8.72 8.84
C GLU A 10 -3.90 -8.49 7.77
N SER A 11 -4.31 -7.91 6.63
CA SER A 11 -3.43 -7.66 5.50
C SER A 11 -3.55 -6.23 4.96
N PHE A 12 -2.59 -5.88 4.13
CA PHE A 12 -2.57 -4.68 3.32
C PHE A 12 -2.02 -5.04 1.94
N SER A 13 -2.32 -4.24 0.93
CA SER A 13 -1.87 -4.41 -0.44
C SER A 13 -1.31 -3.11 -1.00
N PHE A 14 -0.39 -3.25 -1.95
CA PHE A 14 0.08 -2.15 -2.78
C PHE A 14 -0.72 -2.15 -4.08
N GLN A 15 -1.16 -0.98 -4.51
CA GLN A 15 -1.88 -0.77 -5.76
C GLN A 15 -1.10 0.20 -6.64
N PHE A 16 -0.94 -0.19 -7.90
CA PHE A 16 -0.12 0.49 -8.91
C PHE A 16 -0.98 1.17 -9.99
N GLU A 17 -2.20 1.57 -9.64
CA GLU A 17 -3.20 2.07 -10.60
C GLU A 17 -2.87 3.45 -11.18
N HIS A 18 -1.92 4.17 -10.58
CA HIS A 18 -1.51 5.52 -10.97
C HIS A 18 -0.09 5.57 -11.54
N LEU A 19 0.46 4.43 -11.94
CA LEU A 19 1.75 4.41 -12.64
C LEU A 19 1.62 4.96 -14.07
N ASP A 20 2.69 5.60 -14.55
CA ASP A 20 2.83 5.97 -15.95
C ASP A 20 2.76 4.70 -16.81
N PRO A 21 1.86 4.62 -17.81
CA PRO A 21 1.78 3.49 -18.73
C PRO A 21 3.07 3.22 -19.51
N ASN A 22 3.95 4.22 -19.64
CA ASN A 22 5.24 4.09 -20.33
C ASN A 22 6.38 3.67 -19.39
N LEU A 23 6.12 3.54 -18.09
CA LEU A 23 7.11 3.08 -17.12
C LEU A 23 7.61 1.70 -17.53
N THR A 24 8.91 1.58 -17.73
CA THR A 24 9.52 0.29 -18.06
C THR A 24 9.58 -0.61 -16.83
N ILE A 25 9.63 -1.93 -17.06
CA ILE A 25 9.85 -2.90 -15.97
C ILE A 25 11.16 -2.60 -15.23
N ARG A 26 12.19 -2.11 -15.91
CA ARG A 26 13.46 -1.75 -15.28
C ARG A 26 13.30 -0.59 -14.30
N GLU A 27 12.51 0.42 -14.65
CA GLU A 27 12.24 1.57 -13.78
C GLU A 27 11.32 1.17 -12.62
N LEU A 28 10.33 0.31 -12.86
CA LEU A 28 9.44 -0.21 -11.82
C LEU A 28 10.19 -0.96 -10.71
N PHE A 29 11.24 -1.70 -11.06
CA PHE A 29 12.11 -2.39 -10.10
C PHE A 29 13.40 -1.63 -9.80
N GLY A 30 13.49 -0.36 -10.22
CA GLY A 30 14.59 0.54 -9.92
C GLY A 30 14.46 1.18 -8.54
N GLU A 31 15.48 1.94 -8.15
CA GLU A 31 15.54 2.61 -6.85
C GLU A 31 14.42 3.65 -6.66
N GLU A 32 13.96 4.29 -7.74
CA GLU A 32 12.90 5.31 -7.70
C GLU A 32 11.54 4.74 -7.28
N MET A 33 11.31 3.45 -7.51
CA MET A 33 10.07 2.74 -7.17
C MET A 33 10.23 1.78 -5.99
N GLU A 34 11.31 1.94 -5.22
CA GLU A 34 11.62 1.08 -4.07
C GLU A 34 10.53 1.20 -2.99
N MET A 35 10.00 0.05 -2.56
CA MET A 35 9.12 -0.05 -1.41
C MET A 35 9.86 -0.70 -0.26
N ARG A 36 9.84 -0.08 0.92
CA ARG A 36 10.38 -0.65 2.15
C ARG A 36 9.29 -0.91 3.17
N VAL A 37 9.23 -2.16 3.63
CA VAL A 37 8.38 -2.59 4.74
C VAL A 37 9.26 -2.94 5.92
N ARG A 38 9.00 -2.31 7.07
CA ARG A 38 9.75 -2.52 8.30
C ARG A 38 8.83 -2.94 9.43
N LEU A 39 9.27 -3.95 10.17
CA LEU A 39 8.70 -4.31 11.45
C LEU A 39 9.24 -3.33 12.50
N LEU A 40 8.40 -2.40 12.98
CA LEU A 40 8.83 -1.37 13.95
C LEU A 40 8.73 -1.88 15.39
N GLN A 41 7.67 -2.61 15.72
CA GLN A 41 7.39 -3.08 17.08
C GLN A 41 6.46 -4.30 17.07
N ILE A 42 6.64 -5.19 18.04
CA ILE A 42 5.73 -6.32 18.34
C ILE A 42 5.22 -6.15 19.77
N ASP A 43 3.90 -6.00 19.91
CA ASP A 43 3.20 -5.89 21.19
C ASP A 43 2.19 -7.04 21.32
N GLY A 44 2.67 -8.19 21.79
CA GLY A 44 1.88 -9.41 21.91
C GLY A 44 1.33 -9.87 20.55
N ARG A 45 0.02 -9.75 20.34
CA ARG A 45 -0.65 -10.13 19.08
C ARG A 45 -0.76 -8.98 18.07
N GLN A 46 -0.23 -7.80 18.41
CA GLN A 46 -0.25 -6.62 17.55
C GLN A 46 1.16 -6.29 17.07
N VAL A 47 1.24 -5.80 15.85
CA VAL A 47 2.50 -5.49 15.17
C VAL A 47 2.40 -4.11 14.55
N ARG A 48 3.36 -3.22 14.81
CA ARG A 48 3.49 -1.93 14.12
C ARG A 48 4.40 -2.11 12.91
N ILE A 49 3.86 -1.80 11.73
CA ILE A 49 4.53 -1.93 10.44
C ILE A 49 4.72 -0.51 9.88
N GLY A 50 5.96 -0.17 9.56
CA GLY A 50 6.31 1.03 8.81
C GLY A 50 6.42 0.70 7.33
N ILE A 51 5.79 1.52 6.49
CA ILE A 51 5.78 1.36 5.04
C ILE A 51 6.27 2.66 4.41
N GLU A 52 7.28 2.54 3.58
CA GLU A 52 7.80 3.60 2.72
C GLU A 52 7.61 3.16 1.29
N ALA A 53 6.96 4.02 0.52
CA ALA A 53 6.72 3.81 -0.89
C ALA A 53 6.62 5.20 -1.56
N PRO A 54 6.91 5.28 -2.87
CA PRO A 54 6.59 6.42 -3.72
C PRO A 54 5.12 6.86 -3.59
N GLN A 55 4.83 8.12 -3.91
CA GLN A 55 3.48 8.69 -3.78
C GLN A 55 2.49 8.11 -4.80
N GLU A 56 3.02 7.59 -5.90
CA GLU A 56 2.32 6.95 -7.00
C GLU A 56 1.71 5.59 -6.59
N ILE A 57 2.27 4.97 -5.55
CA ILE A 57 1.84 3.66 -5.04
C ILE A 57 0.85 3.85 -3.91
N THR A 58 -0.37 3.39 -4.14
CA THR A 58 -1.42 3.43 -3.11
C THR A 58 -1.28 2.23 -2.18
N ILE A 59 -1.32 2.47 -0.87
CA ILE A 59 -1.32 1.42 0.15
C ILE A 59 -2.73 1.28 0.70
N LEU A 60 -3.33 0.11 0.54
CA LEU A 60 -4.71 -0.15 0.94
C LEU A 60 -4.76 -1.22 2.04
N ARG A 61 -5.44 -0.87 3.14
CA ARG A 61 -5.79 -1.83 4.21
C ARG A 61 -6.97 -2.67 3.73
N ALA A 62 -6.91 -3.99 3.88
CA ALA A 62 -7.91 -4.90 3.33
C ALA A 62 -9.35 -4.57 3.77
N GLU A 63 -9.54 -4.13 5.02
CA GLU A 63 -10.85 -3.73 5.55
C GLU A 63 -11.45 -2.48 4.88
N LEU A 64 -10.62 -1.66 4.22
CA LEU A 64 -11.07 -0.44 3.53
C LEU A 64 -11.36 -0.69 2.05
N GLU A 65 -11.08 -1.89 1.54
CA GLU A 65 -11.09 -2.18 0.12
C GLU A 65 -12.49 -2.02 -0.51
N ASN A 66 -13.52 -2.52 0.15
CA ASN A 66 -14.91 -2.39 -0.32
C ASN A 66 -15.37 -0.93 -0.35
N GLY A 67 -15.02 -0.14 0.67
CA GLY A 67 -15.36 1.29 0.73
C GLY A 67 -14.58 2.15 -0.27
N TYR A 68 -13.40 1.70 -0.70
CA TYR A 68 -12.61 2.38 -1.73
C TYR A 68 -13.19 2.14 -3.12
N ARG A 69 -13.54 0.88 -3.45
CA ARG A 69 -14.19 0.53 -4.73
C ARG A 69 -15.55 1.24 -4.90
N GLY A 70 -16.35 1.29 -3.84
CA GLY A 70 -17.67 1.95 -3.88
C GLY A 70 -17.58 3.45 -4.18
N ARG A 71 -16.59 4.15 -3.60
CA ARG A 71 -16.36 5.58 -3.87
C ARG A 71 -15.89 5.83 -5.31
N ARG A 72 -15.02 4.98 -5.86
CA ARG A 72 -14.61 5.09 -7.27
C ARG A 72 -15.78 4.95 -8.25
N ALA A 73 -16.68 4.00 -7.99
CA ALA A 73 -17.86 3.80 -8.84
C ALA A 73 -18.85 4.97 -8.82
N ALA A 74 -18.87 5.75 -7.73
CA ALA A 74 -19.76 6.91 -7.58
C ALA A 74 -19.24 8.17 -8.27
N VAL A 75 -17.92 8.34 -8.41
CA VAL A 75 -17.30 9.51 -9.06
C VAL A 75 -17.23 9.38 -10.58
N ALA A 76 -17.30 8.16 -11.11
CA ALA A 76 -17.30 7.88 -12.55
C ALA A 76 -18.70 7.99 -13.21
N ARG A 77 -19.69 8.57 -12.53
CA ARG A 77 -21.06 8.80 -13.02
C ARG A 77 -21.35 10.28 -13.21
#